data_AF-A0A2V7WUP0-F1
#
_entry.id   AF-A0A2V7WUP0-F1
#
_cell.length_a   1.000
_cell.length_b   1.000
_cell.length_c   1.000
_cell.angle_alpha   90.00
_cell.angle_beta   90.00
_cell.angle_gamma   90.00
#
_symmetry.space_group_name_H-M   'P 1'
#
loop_
_entity.id
_entity.type
_entity.pdbx_description
1 polymer ?
#
loop_
_entity_poly.entity_id
_entity_poly.type
_entity_poly.pdbx_seq_one_letter_code
_entity_poly.pdbx_strand_id
1 'polypeptide(L)'
;MATTAALTPEMQALRVAALELAANLSWLPDRNAGEMFSERCERLSEAFDSLFEGVKEAFGKGKPSEDIRWLRDNDQLLMLAARALGNDLGAKRTLPVVSNKADVLPRVVAIALGFLNVVDTSFTKEQFTEFCKAFQEHTPLKFHEIGALVPSLELLLLETIAAHGKAAVSAPISAGSKGLPPYIRIFRYVTQ
;
A
#
# COMPACT_ATOMS: atom_id res chain seq x y z
N MET A 1 -27.17 10.88 27.02
CA MET A 1 -27.36 10.14 25.74
C MET A 1 -26.41 10.75 24.73
N ALA A 2 -25.36 10.04 24.34
CA ALA A 2 -24.46 10.50 23.29
C ALA A 2 -25.17 10.29 21.95
N THR A 3 -25.39 11.38 21.22
CA THR A 3 -25.94 11.36 19.86
C THR A 3 -24.93 10.64 18.96
N THR A 4 -25.24 9.43 18.51
CA THR A 4 -24.46 8.77 17.46
C THR A 4 -24.63 9.59 16.19
N ALA A 5 -23.67 10.46 15.89
CA ALA A 5 -23.64 11.16 14.62
C ALA A 5 -23.67 10.10 13.51
N ALA A 6 -24.58 10.25 12.56
CA ALA A 6 -24.65 9.35 11.41
C ALA A 6 -23.31 9.38 10.67
N LEU A 7 -22.73 8.21 10.41
CA LEU A 7 -21.52 8.08 9.61
C LEU A 7 -21.76 8.71 8.23
N THR A 8 -20.77 9.42 7.69
CA THR A 8 -20.84 9.92 6.32
C THR A 8 -20.96 8.75 5.34
N PRO A 9 -21.48 8.96 4.12
CA PRO A 9 -21.57 7.90 3.11
C PRO A 9 -20.23 7.19 2.85
N GLU A 10 -19.14 7.95 2.86
CA GLU A 10 -17.77 7.42 2.72
C GLU A 10 -17.36 6.54 3.89
N MET A 11 -17.59 6.99 5.14
CA MET A 11 -17.35 6.18 6.34
C MET A 11 -18.18 4.90 6.34
N GLN A 12 -19.43 4.98 5.87
CA GLN A 12 -20.30 3.82 5.78
C GLN A 12 -19.79 2.81 4.74
N ALA A 13 -19.32 3.28 3.58
CA ALA A 13 -18.71 2.42 2.56
C ALA A 13 -17.46 1.69 3.10
N LEU A 14 -16.59 2.40 3.82
CA LEU A 14 -15.42 1.82 4.49
C LEU A 14 -15.80 0.73 5.48
N ARG A 15 -16.80 1.01 6.32
CA ARG A 15 -17.30 0.05 7.30
C ARG A 15 -17.85 -1.21 6.65
N VAL A 16 -18.67 -1.06 5.59
CA VAL A 16 -19.21 -2.21 4.83
C VAL A 16 -18.08 -3.04 4.24
N ALA A 17 -17.13 -2.42 3.55
CA ALA A 17 -15.99 -3.12 2.95
C ALA A 17 -15.13 -3.85 3.99
N ALA A 18 -14.90 -3.25 5.15
CA ALA A 18 -14.15 -3.88 6.24
C ALA A 18 -14.85 -5.12 6.80
N LEU A 19 -16.17 -5.05 6.99
CA LEU A 19 -16.99 -6.18 7.46
C LEU A 19 -17.03 -7.31 6.43
N GLU A 20 -17.26 -6.96 5.15
CA GLU A 20 -17.25 -7.92 4.05
C GLU A 20 -15.88 -8.60 3.90
N LEU A 21 -14.79 -7.83 4.00
CA LEU A 21 -13.45 -8.40 3.98
C LEU A 21 -13.28 -9.40 5.14
N ALA A 22 -13.58 -8.99 6.37
CA ALA A 22 -13.40 -9.83 7.55
C ALA A 22 -14.18 -11.14 7.47
N ALA A 23 -15.40 -11.10 6.93
CA ALA A 23 -16.26 -12.28 6.75
C ALA A 23 -15.73 -13.26 5.68
N ASN A 24 -14.95 -12.78 4.70
CA ASN A 24 -14.51 -13.58 3.55
C ASN A 24 -13.06 -14.12 3.67
N LEU A 25 -12.32 -13.74 4.71
CA LEU A 25 -10.96 -14.25 4.91
C LEU A 25 -10.97 -15.68 5.46
N SER A 26 -10.18 -16.56 4.85
CA SER A 26 -9.94 -17.91 5.38
C SER A 26 -8.51 -18.03 5.90
N TRP A 27 -8.35 -18.61 7.08
CA TRP A 27 -7.05 -18.72 7.77
C TRP A 27 -6.18 -19.84 7.18
N LEU A 28 -4.88 -19.56 7.03
CA LEU A 28 -3.87 -20.49 6.54
C LEU A 28 -2.70 -20.59 7.55
N PRO A 29 -2.85 -21.35 8.64
CA PRO A 29 -1.89 -21.37 9.75
C PRO A 29 -0.52 -21.97 9.37
N ASP A 30 -0.47 -22.82 8.34
CA ASP A 30 0.76 -23.51 7.90
C ASP A 30 1.63 -22.66 6.96
N ARG A 31 1.28 -21.39 6.74
CA ARG A 31 1.99 -20.47 5.84
C ARG A 31 2.78 -19.42 6.63
N ASN A 32 3.95 -19.07 6.09
CA ASN A 32 4.88 -18.13 6.72
C ASN A 32 4.79 -16.77 6.04
N ALA A 33 4.37 -15.73 6.78
CA ALA A 33 4.29 -14.37 6.26
C ALA A 33 5.65 -13.74 5.97
N GLY A 34 6.70 -14.15 6.68
CA GLY A 34 8.04 -13.56 6.57
C GLY A 34 8.66 -13.76 5.18
N GLU A 35 8.57 -14.97 4.62
CA GLU A 35 9.05 -15.27 3.27
C GLU A 35 8.31 -14.42 2.23
N MET A 36 6.99 -14.31 2.36
CA MET A 36 6.16 -13.49 1.48
C MET A 36 6.53 -12.00 1.54
N PHE A 37 6.88 -11.48 2.72
CA PHE A 37 7.36 -10.09 2.86
C PHE A 37 8.76 -9.92 2.29
N SER A 38 9.69 -10.83 2.58
CA SER A 38 11.05 -10.78 2.04
C SER A 38 11.04 -10.76 0.51
N GLU A 39 10.31 -11.68 -0.13
CA GLU A 39 10.19 -11.73 -1.60
C GLU A 39 9.59 -10.46 -2.19
N ARG A 40 8.63 -9.82 -1.50
CA ARG A 40 8.01 -8.57 -1.97
C ARG A 40 8.95 -7.38 -1.81
N CYS A 41 9.64 -7.27 -0.68
CA CYS A 41 10.58 -6.19 -0.42
C CYS A 41 11.81 -6.25 -1.34
N GLU A 42 12.31 -7.46 -1.64
CA GLU A 42 13.38 -7.68 -2.61
C GLU A 42 12.94 -7.24 -4.02
N ARG A 43 11.81 -7.75 -4.51
CA ARG A 43 11.24 -7.34 -5.81
C ARG A 43 10.97 -5.85 -5.89
N LEU A 44 10.50 -5.24 -4.80
CA LEU A 44 10.24 -3.80 -4.76
C LEU A 44 11.54 -2.99 -4.87
N SER A 45 12.60 -3.42 -4.18
CA SER A 45 13.91 -2.76 -4.24
C SER A 45 14.49 -2.82 -5.65
N GLU A 46 14.47 -4.01 -6.28
CA GLU A 46 14.89 -4.19 -7.68
C GLU A 46 14.05 -3.34 -8.66
N ALA A 47 12.73 -3.28 -8.43
CA ALA A 47 11.84 -2.49 -9.24
C ALA A 47 12.16 -0.99 -9.16
N PHE A 48 12.50 -0.48 -7.98
CA PHE A 48 12.90 0.91 -7.82
C PHE A 48 14.27 1.21 -8.44
N ASP A 49 15.25 0.32 -8.28
CA ASP A 49 16.56 0.48 -8.92
C ASP A 49 16.40 0.61 -10.44
N SER A 50 15.64 -0.30 -11.05
CA SER A 50 15.34 -0.24 -12.49
C SER A 50 14.52 1.00 -12.87
N LEU A 51 13.53 1.38 -12.05
CA LEU A 51 12.69 2.55 -12.30
C LEU A 51 13.51 3.83 -12.36
N PHE A 52 14.40 4.06 -11.40
CA PHE A 52 15.14 5.33 -11.32
C PHE A 52 16.24 5.44 -12.36
N GLU A 53 16.82 4.33 -12.84
CA GLU A 53 17.63 4.37 -14.06
C GLU A 53 16.79 4.81 -15.27
N GLY A 54 15.58 4.26 -15.42
CA GLY A 54 14.65 4.67 -16.46
C GLY A 54 14.22 6.15 -16.35
N VAL A 55 14.03 6.67 -15.14
CA VAL A 55 13.77 8.09 -14.90
C VAL A 55 14.94 8.96 -15.36
N LYS A 56 16.19 8.58 -15.04
CA LYS A 56 17.40 9.31 -15.49
C LYS A 56 17.47 9.37 -17.01
N GLU A 57 17.22 8.25 -17.69
CA GLU A 57 17.17 8.20 -19.16
C GLU A 57 16.08 9.10 -19.73
N ALA A 58 14.87 9.08 -19.14
CA ALA A 58 13.75 9.89 -19.61
C ALA A 58 14.06 11.39 -19.56
N PHE A 59 14.79 11.84 -18.53
CA PHE A 59 15.29 13.22 -18.45
C PHE A 59 16.35 13.54 -19.50
N GLY A 60 17.21 12.57 -19.85
CA GLY A 60 18.20 12.73 -20.93
C GLY A 60 17.56 12.90 -22.33
N LYS A 61 16.34 12.38 -22.51
CA LYS A 61 15.61 12.39 -23.80
C LYS A 61 14.79 13.66 -24.06
N GLY A 62 14.74 14.62 -23.15
CA GLY A 62 14.10 15.93 -23.38
C GLY A 62 13.17 16.37 -22.25
N LYS A 63 11.94 16.79 -22.57
CA LYS A 63 10.97 17.30 -21.58
C LYS A 63 10.24 16.14 -20.90
N PRO A 64 10.52 15.83 -19.62
CA PRO A 64 9.85 14.74 -18.91
C PRO A 64 8.39 15.07 -18.62
N SER A 65 7.56 14.03 -18.52
CA SER A 65 6.18 14.15 -18.05
C SER A 65 6.14 14.62 -16.59
N GLU A 66 4.95 14.99 -16.11
CA GLU A 66 4.76 15.34 -14.69
C GLU A 66 5.11 14.18 -13.75
N ASP A 67 4.68 12.96 -14.09
CA ASP A 67 4.96 11.76 -13.29
C ASP A 67 6.47 11.51 -13.13
N ILE A 68 7.21 11.64 -14.22
CA ILE A 68 8.67 11.45 -14.23
C ILE A 68 9.36 12.51 -13.36
N ARG A 69 8.86 13.75 -13.37
CA ARG A 69 9.34 14.81 -12.47
C ARG A 69 9.06 14.46 -11.00
N TRP A 70 7.83 14.05 -10.69
CA TRP A 70 7.49 13.63 -9.32
C TRP A 70 8.32 12.45 -8.83
N LEU A 71 8.59 11.45 -9.67
CA LEU A 71 9.46 10.33 -9.30
C LEU A 71 10.87 10.80 -8.99
N ARG A 72 11.44 11.67 -9.82
CA ARG A 72 12.79 12.24 -9.59
C ARG A 72 12.84 13.06 -8.31
N ASP A 73 11.83 13.88 -8.05
CA ASP A 73 11.77 14.75 -6.87
C ASP A 73 11.58 13.95 -5.56
N ASN A 74 11.31 12.64 -5.66
CA ASN A 74 11.02 11.76 -4.54
C ASN A 74 11.90 10.50 -4.50
N ASP A 75 12.91 10.40 -5.36
CA ASP A 75 13.66 9.16 -5.56
C ASP A 75 14.30 8.63 -4.29
N GLN A 76 14.99 9.50 -3.54
CA GLN A 76 15.65 9.16 -2.29
C GLN A 76 14.64 8.75 -1.22
N LEU A 77 13.50 9.45 -1.11
CA LEU A 77 12.44 9.12 -0.15
C LEU A 77 11.89 7.72 -0.42
N LEU A 78 11.51 7.44 -1.67
CA LEU A 78 10.90 6.17 -2.06
C LEU A 78 11.89 5.01 -1.92
N MET A 79 13.15 5.21 -2.32
CA MET A 79 14.21 4.19 -2.23
C MET A 79 14.55 3.85 -0.78
N LEU A 80 14.71 4.85 0.08
CA LEU A 80 15.02 4.62 1.50
C LEU A 80 13.89 3.89 2.21
N ALA A 81 12.64 4.27 1.93
CA ALA A 81 11.48 3.60 2.50
C ALA A 81 11.36 2.13 2.04
N ALA A 82 11.55 1.86 0.75
CA ALA A 82 11.54 0.49 0.23
C ALA A 82 12.57 -0.40 0.94
N ARG A 83 13.78 0.13 1.21
CA ARG A 83 14.83 -0.56 1.95
C ARG A 83 14.49 -0.75 3.43
N ALA A 84 13.87 0.25 4.06
CA ALA A 84 13.46 0.18 5.47
C ALA A 84 12.39 -0.90 5.71
N LEU A 85 11.43 -1.05 4.79
CA LEU A 85 10.36 -2.05 4.89
C LEU A 85 10.87 -3.49 4.96
N GLY A 86 12.00 -3.79 4.32
CA GLY A 86 12.64 -5.11 4.43
C GLY A 86 12.97 -5.46 5.89
N ASN A 87 13.43 -4.48 6.67
CA ASN A 87 13.72 -4.66 8.09
C ASN A 87 12.43 -4.72 8.93
N ASP A 88 11.47 -3.83 8.65
CA ASP A 88 10.25 -3.72 9.44
C ASP A 88 9.31 -4.91 9.27
N LEU A 89 9.20 -5.45 8.04
CA LEU A 89 8.29 -6.56 7.71
C LEU A 89 8.99 -7.92 7.66
N GLY A 90 10.26 -8.00 7.23
CA GLY A 90 10.98 -9.27 7.05
C GLY A 90 11.17 -10.08 8.34
N ALA A 91 11.22 -9.41 9.49
CA ALA A 91 11.28 -10.08 10.79
C ALA A 91 9.92 -10.64 11.28
N LYS A 92 8.80 -10.29 10.63
CA LYS A 92 7.44 -10.56 11.14
C LYS A 92 6.87 -11.91 10.69
N ARG A 93 7.62 -12.99 10.92
CA ARG A 93 7.24 -14.38 10.56
C ARG A 93 5.94 -14.87 11.20
N THR A 94 5.54 -14.29 12.33
CA THR A 94 4.38 -14.70 13.14
C THR A 94 3.06 -14.06 12.70
N LEU A 95 3.07 -13.24 11.65
CA LEU A 95 1.85 -12.64 11.14
C LEU A 95 0.96 -13.71 10.49
N PRO A 96 -0.36 -13.71 10.76
CA PRO A 96 -1.26 -14.65 10.11
C PRO A 96 -1.28 -14.50 8.60
N VAL A 97 -1.39 -15.63 7.92
CA VAL A 97 -1.64 -15.68 6.48
C VAL A 97 -3.10 -16.10 6.25
N VAL A 98 -3.70 -15.48 5.25
CA VAL A 98 -5.10 -15.72 4.86
C VAL A 98 -5.18 -15.92 3.36
N SER A 99 -6.22 -16.62 2.91
CA SER A 99 -6.69 -16.49 1.53
C SER A 99 -7.82 -15.47 1.45
N ASN A 100 -7.75 -14.62 0.42
CA ASN A 100 -8.81 -13.69 0.04
C ASN A 100 -9.10 -13.89 -1.45
N LYS A 101 -10.26 -14.45 -1.79
CA LYS A 101 -10.59 -14.89 -3.16
C LYS A 101 -9.50 -15.85 -3.68
N ALA A 102 -8.75 -15.45 -4.70
CA ALA A 102 -7.68 -16.26 -5.30
C ALA A 102 -6.29 -15.99 -4.71
N ASP A 103 -6.13 -14.92 -3.92
CA ASP A 103 -4.84 -14.49 -3.42
C ASP A 103 -4.56 -15.08 -2.04
N VAL A 104 -3.32 -15.51 -1.82
CA VAL A 104 -2.79 -15.88 -0.50
C VAL A 104 -1.83 -14.80 -0.07
N LEU A 105 -2.06 -14.19 1.09
CA LEU A 105 -1.26 -13.06 1.57
C LEU A 105 -1.32 -12.92 3.11
N PRO A 106 -0.34 -12.22 3.72
CA PRO A 106 -0.44 -11.86 5.13
C PRO A 106 -1.73 -11.07 5.41
N ARG A 107 -2.41 -11.36 6.53
CA ARG A 107 -3.71 -10.76 6.88
C ARG A 107 -3.66 -9.23 6.90
N VAL A 108 -2.57 -8.67 7.40
CA VAL A 108 -2.34 -7.22 7.45
C VAL A 108 -2.23 -6.57 6.06
N VAL A 109 -1.72 -7.31 5.06
CA VAL A 109 -1.72 -6.87 3.66
C VAL A 109 -3.14 -6.92 3.10
N ALA A 110 -3.95 -7.92 3.46
CA ALA A 110 -5.33 -8.02 2.99
C ALA A 110 -6.17 -6.85 3.51
N ILE A 111 -5.95 -6.46 4.77
CA ILE A 111 -6.59 -5.28 5.39
C ILE A 111 -6.15 -4.01 4.66
N ALA A 112 -4.84 -3.82 4.46
CA ALA A 112 -4.30 -2.64 3.81
C ALA A 112 -4.81 -2.51 2.36
N LEU A 113 -4.84 -3.62 1.60
CA LEU A 113 -5.39 -3.66 0.24
C LEU A 113 -6.89 -3.39 0.22
N GLY A 114 -7.65 -4.03 1.11
CA GLY A 114 -9.09 -3.81 1.22
C GLY A 114 -9.44 -2.36 1.51
N PHE A 115 -8.63 -1.69 2.33
CA PHE A 115 -8.79 -0.27 2.62
C PHE A 115 -8.44 0.62 1.41
N LEU A 116 -7.27 0.41 0.78
CA LEU A 116 -6.83 1.18 -0.40
C LEU A 116 -7.73 1.00 -1.63
N ASN A 117 -8.51 -0.08 -1.70
CA ASN A 117 -9.51 -0.27 -2.75
C ASN A 117 -10.77 0.60 -2.56
N VAL A 118 -10.98 1.15 -1.36
CA VAL A 118 -12.13 2.01 -1.04
C VAL A 118 -11.71 3.47 -1.00
N VAL A 119 -10.56 3.77 -0.38
CA VAL A 119 -10.01 5.12 -0.39
C VAL A 119 -9.23 5.31 -1.68
N ASP A 120 -9.77 6.09 -2.61
CA ASP A 120 -9.09 6.44 -3.85
C ASP A 120 -7.90 7.37 -3.55
N THR A 121 -7.99 8.66 -3.88
CA THR A 121 -6.89 9.61 -3.68
C THR A 121 -6.97 10.38 -2.34
N SER A 122 -7.97 10.06 -1.51
CA SER A 122 -8.34 10.81 -0.30
C SER A 122 -8.16 10.02 1.00
N PHE A 123 -6.92 9.61 1.30
CA PHE A 123 -6.57 8.89 2.54
C PHE A 123 -6.59 9.83 3.77
N THR A 124 -7.20 9.39 4.86
CA THR A 124 -7.02 9.98 6.21
C THR A 124 -6.82 8.92 7.29
N LYS A 125 -6.19 9.32 8.40
CA LYS A 125 -6.01 8.46 9.58
C LYS A 125 -7.34 8.00 10.18
N GLU A 126 -8.35 8.87 10.19
CA GLU A 126 -9.68 8.60 10.73
C GLU A 126 -10.39 7.51 9.91
N GLN A 127 -10.30 7.58 8.58
CA GLN A 127 -10.81 6.54 7.68
C GLN A 127 -10.16 5.19 7.96
N PHE A 128 -8.83 5.16 8.05
CA PHE A 128 -8.11 3.92 8.30
C PHE A 128 -8.43 3.33 9.68
N THR A 129 -8.57 4.20 10.69
CA THR A 129 -8.96 3.80 12.04
C THR A 129 -10.36 3.20 12.06
N GLU A 130 -11.33 3.82 11.37
CA GLU A 130 -12.70 3.30 11.30
C GLU A 130 -12.76 1.97 10.55
N PHE A 131 -12.04 1.85 9.43
CA PHE A 131 -11.93 0.58 8.70
C PHE A 131 -11.38 -0.54 9.60
N CYS A 132 -10.30 -0.28 10.35
CA CYS A 132 -9.72 -1.26 11.27
C CYS A 132 -10.66 -1.60 12.44
N LYS A 133 -11.44 -0.64 12.95
CA LYS A 133 -12.45 -0.91 13.99
C LYS A 133 -13.54 -1.83 13.48
N ALA A 134 -14.11 -1.52 12.32
CA ALA A 134 -15.14 -2.33 11.68
C ALA A 134 -14.64 -3.76 11.37
N PHE A 135 -13.41 -3.89 10.84
CA PHE A 135 -12.80 -5.20 10.57
C PHE A 135 -12.68 -6.06 11.84
N GLN A 136 -12.31 -5.45 12.98
CA GLN A 136 -12.09 -6.14 14.25
C GLN A 136 -13.38 -6.67 14.91
N GLU A 137 -14.56 -6.29 14.42
CA GLU A 137 -15.84 -6.79 14.96
C GLU A 137 -16.03 -8.29 14.72
N HIS A 138 -15.44 -8.84 13.66
CA HIS A 138 -15.45 -10.28 13.40
C HIS A 138 -14.29 -11.00 14.08
N THR A 139 -13.07 -10.46 13.96
CA THR A 139 -11.89 -11.06 14.59
C THR A 139 -10.89 -9.99 15.00
N PRO A 140 -10.59 -9.86 16.32
CA PRO A 140 -9.64 -8.88 16.81
C PRO A 140 -8.26 -8.97 16.15
N LEU A 141 -7.60 -7.82 16.02
CA LEU A 141 -6.20 -7.75 15.60
C LEU A 141 -5.30 -7.93 16.80
N LYS A 142 -4.25 -8.73 16.65
CA LYS A 142 -3.21 -8.85 17.67
C LYS A 142 -2.26 -7.66 17.60
N PHE A 143 -1.58 -7.37 18.71
CA PHE A 143 -0.65 -6.22 18.80
C PHE A 143 0.41 -6.22 17.68
N HIS A 144 1.00 -7.38 17.37
CA HIS A 144 2.00 -7.49 16.30
C HIS A 144 1.41 -7.26 14.89
N GLU A 145 0.11 -7.51 14.70
CA GLU A 145 -0.60 -7.18 13.45
C GLU A 145 -0.86 -5.68 13.36
N ILE A 146 -1.32 -5.05 14.45
CA ILE A 146 -1.52 -3.60 14.52
C ILE A 146 -0.22 -2.87 14.14
N GLY A 147 0.90 -3.28 14.73
CA GLY A 147 2.22 -2.72 14.42
C GLY A 147 2.75 -3.08 13.02
N ALA A 148 2.03 -3.87 12.22
CA ALA A 148 2.39 -4.20 10.84
C ALA A 148 1.45 -3.60 9.80
N LEU A 149 0.34 -2.98 10.23
CA LEU A 149 -0.65 -2.37 9.32
C LEU A 149 -0.05 -1.22 8.51
N VAL A 150 0.61 -0.27 9.16
CA VAL A 150 1.23 0.89 8.48
C VAL A 150 2.35 0.46 7.52
N PRO A 151 3.32 -0.37 7.92
CA PRO A 151 4.30 -0.91 6.97
C PRO A 151 3.67 -1.68 5.80
N SER A 152 2.52 -2.36 6.02
CA SER A 152 1.81 -3.05 4.92
C SER A 152 1.13 -2.07 3.96
N LEU A 153 0.62 -0.93 4.44
CA LEU A 153 0.13 0.15 3.59
C LEU A 153 1.25 0.77 2.76
N GLU A 154 2.38 1.08 3.40
CA GLU A 154 3.56 1.62 2.73
C GLU A 154 4.06 0.68 1.62
N LEU A 155 4.15 -0.63 1.91
CA LEU A 155 4.53 -1.64 0.92
C LEU A 155 3.62 -1.59 -0.31
N LEU A 156 2.30 -1.60 -0.13
CA LEU A 156 1.33 -1.57 -1.23
C LEU A 156 1.38 -0.25 -2.02
N LEU A 157 1.54 0.89 -1.33
CA LEU A 157 1.68 2.19 -1.98
C LEU A 157 2.95 2.26 -2.83
N LEU A 158 4.07 1.77 -2.30
CA LEU A 158 5.34 1.73 -3.02
C LEU A 158 5.30 0.78 -4.22
N GLU A 159 4.69 -0.40 -4.09
CA GLU A 159 4.48 -1.31 -5.22
C GLU A 159 3.60 -0.66 -6.31
N THR A 160 2.54 0.07 -5.91
CA THR A 160 1.68 0.81 -6.83
C THR A 160 2.46 1.90 -7.56
N ILE A 161 3.27 2.67 -6.81
CA ILE A 161 4.14 3.71 -7.37
C ILE A 161 5.16 3.10 -8.34
N ALA A 162 5.78 1.97 -8.00
CA ALA A 162 6.75 1.29 -8.85
C ALA A 162 6.10 0.80 -10.17
N ALA A 163 4.90 0.20 -10.08
CA ALA A 163 4.16 -0.28 -11.24
C ALA A 163 3.74 0.88 -12.17
N HIS A 164 3.15 1.94 -11.61
CA HIS A 164 2.74 3.12 -12.39
C HIS A 164 3.95 3.87 -12.94
N GLY A 165 5.04 3.95 -12.20
CA GLY A 165 6.30 4.58 -12.63
C GLY A 165 6.94 3.84 -13.79
N LYS A 166 6.99 2.50 -13.74
CA LYS A 166 7.50 1.70 -14.85
C LYS A 166 6.68 1.92 -16.13
N ALA A 167 5.36 2.00 -16.00
CA ALA A 167 4.47 2.34 -17.12
C ALA A 167 4.72 3.77 -17.64
N ALA A 168 4.98 4.75 -16.76
CA ALA A 168 5.28 6.12 -17.15
C ALA A 168 6.63 6.26 -17.87
N VAL A 169 7.67 5.55 -17.43
CA VAL A 169 8.98 5.53 -18.10
C VAL A 169 8.90 4.87 -19.48
N SER A 170 8.09 3.81 -19.60
CA SER A 170 7.94 3.07 -20.86
C SER A 170 7.02 3.79 -21.86
N ALA A 171 6.28 4.81 -21.42
CA ALA A 171 5.32 5.51 -22.27
C ALA A 171 6.03 6.50 -23.21
N PRO A 172 5.49 6.72 -24.43
CA PRO A 172 5.95 7.81 -25.29
C PRO A 172 5.86 9.15 -24.57
N ILE A 173 6.74 10.10 -24.90
CA ILE A 173 6.76 11.45 -24.30
C ILE A 173 5.41 12.19 -24.50
N SER A 174 4.65 11.81 -25.53
CA SER A 174 3.31 12.34 -25.83
C SER A 174 2.18 11.76 -24.98
N ALA A 175 2.42 10.68 -24.24
CA ALA A 175 1.45 10.13 -23.31
C ALA A 175 1.36 11.03 -22.07
N GLY A 176 0.15 11.49 -21.73
CA GLY A 176 -0.08 12.30 -20.54
C GLY A 176 0.25 11.58 -19.22
N SER A 177 0.07 12.29 -18.10
CA SER A 177 0.26 11.72 -16.75
C SER A 177 -0.64 10.49 -16.53
N LYS A 178 -0.07 9.46 -15.90
CA LYS A 178 -0.69 8.23 -15.42
C LYS A 178 -1.19 8.36 -13.97
N GLY A 179 -1.15 9.56 -13.38
CA GLY A 179 -1.72 9.81 -12.05
C GLY A 179 -0.84 9.30 -10.90
N LEU A 180 0.48 9.40 -11.01
CA LEU A 180 1.41 9.10 -9.91
C LEU A 180 1.36 10.06 -8.72
N PRO A 181 1.19 11.39 -8.90
CA PRO A 181 1.28 12.35 -7.80
C PRO A 181 0.35 12.06 -6.60
N PRO A 182 -0.92 11.63 -6.77
CA PRO A 182 -1.77 11.25 -5.64
C PRO A 182 -1.18 10.15 -4.77
N TYR A 183 -0.65 9.07 -5.35
CA TYR A 183 -0.06 7.97 -4.58
C TYR A 183 1.18 8.41 -3.80
N ILE A 184 2.04 9.24 -4.39
CA ILE A 184 3.22 9.78 -3.70
C ILE A 184 2.81 10.71 -2.55
N ARG A 185 1.72 11.48 -2.70
CA ARG A 185 1.18 12.32 -1.62
C ARG A 185 0.64 11.47 -0.47
N ILE A 186 -0.14 10.43 -0.77
CA ILE A 186 -0.64 9.50 0.26
C ILE A 186 0.54 8.84 0.97
N PHE A 187 1.53 8.36 0.21
CA PHE A 187 2.72 7.75 0.77
C PHE A 187 3.43 8.69 1.76
N ARG A 188 3.69 9.94 1.35
CA ARG A 188 4.27 10.96 2.23
C ARG A 188 3.44 11.21 3.50
N TYR A 189 2.12 11.16 3.40
CA TYR A 189 1.23 11.33 4.56
C TYR A 189 1.29 10.13 5.51
N VAL A 190 1.39 8.91 4.99
CA VAL A 190 1.48 7.69 5.80
C VAL A 190 2.81 7.60 6.56
N THR A 191 3.91 8.09 5.97
CA THR A 191 5.27 8.01 6.54
C THR A 191 5.63 9.13 7.53
N GLN A 192 4.76 10.11 7.75
CA GLN A 192 4.98 11.26 8.66
C GLN A 192 4.39 11.01 10.05
#